data_AF-A0A117M026-F1
#
_entry.id   AF-A0A117M026-F1
#
_cell.length_a   1.000
_cell.length_b   1.000
_cell.length_c   1.000
_cell.angle_alpha   90.00
_cell.angle_beta   90.00
_cell.angle_gamma   90.00
#
_symmetry.space_group_name_H-M   'P 1'
#
loop_
_entity.id
_entity.type
_entity.pdbx_description
1 polymer ?
#
loop_
_entity_poly.entity_id
_entity_poly.type
_entity_poly.pdbx_seq_one_letter_code
_entity_poly.pdbx_strand_id
1 'polypeptide(L)'
;MNCKTECPYKDIGAKLKDTHADIIVVIDAEKTLLTTGDILSRLITYLVNSINIDKNSIYFTSLYKCDDDSKITKTKLKKCLPIFKTEVEMLKPKYILSFGRQVTSTILGANYNYLSPVYPPELLTTVIPLFDGNIYTENQTMYEETLAEIIKIIEENKTAKRLPTKILLEEIDIINYLETLKTEPLVAFDVETTGLDPFSPDTKLLSIAFATKNVGVSFPIDLKYKGMPLVNKSRILSQLNNLFQNKDTIFVGHNLKFDIKMLKSLGGIHFTSNFMDTMIGGYILDETAVSNRLEAWLPAIGVENHKGFDFENEEYKLGNFESMDDIVNLLTYNAKDSLATLYLNNYLLDNIPEEQLDTMITLIKLTRALVDIELNGIRVDVSKLQGIQQQLESELEEIHNRLLINPDVIGAAKKLGVEPKDINFNSSKQIGVIFEVGGYPIVETTPTGAIATGTQVLQTL
;
A
#
# COMPACT_ATOMS: atom_id res chain seq x y z
N MET A 1 5.17 -14.40 -36.90
CA MET A 1 6.62 -14.45 -36.62
C MET A 1 6.88 -15.39 -35.45
N ASN A 2 7.64 -16.47 -35.64
CA ASN A 2 8.04 -17.32 -34.51
C ASN A 2 9.18 -16.64 -33.74
N CYS A 3 8.88 -16.10 -32.55
CA CYS A 3 9.86 -15.39 -31.71
C CYS A 3 11.12 -16.22 -31.41
N LYS A 4 11.03 -17.57 -31.47
CA LYS A 4 12.15 -18.47 -31.21
C LYS A 4 13.07 -18.68 -32.41
N THR A 5 12.70 -18.34 -33.63
CA THR A 5 13.54 -18.62 -34.82
C THR A 5 13.83 -17.39 -35.69
N GLU A 6 12.98 -16.35 -35.69
CA GLU A 6 13.03 -15.28 -36.72
C GLU A 6 13.06 -13.84 -36.16
N CYS A 7 13.25 -13.62 -34.86
CA CYS A 7 13.19 -12.27 -34.30
C CYS A 7 14.45 -11.43 -34.65
N PRO A 8 14.31 -10.28 -35.36
CA PRO A 8 15.43 -9.44 -35.82
C PRO A 8 16.12 -8.66 -34.69
N TYR A 9 15.57 -8.73 -33.48
CA TYR A 9 16.09 -8.11 -32.27
C TYR A 9 16.81 -9.09 -31.33
N LYS A 10 17.02 -10.34 -31.77
CA LYS A 10 17.78 -11.33 -30.98
C LYS A 10 19.25 -10.98 -30.80
N ASP A 11 19.86 -10.30 -31.78
CA ASP A 11 21.26 -9.87 -31.74
C ASP A 11 21.37 -8.36 -31.46
N ILE A 12 20.47 -7.84 -30.62
CA ILE A 12 20.48 -6.41 -30.29
C ILE A 12 21.76 -5.99 -29.58
N GLY A 13 22.45 -6.94 -28.95
CA GLY A 13 23.74 -6.68 -28.30
C GLY A 13 24.87 -6.34 -29.28
N ALA A 14 24.90 -6.93 -30.48
CA ALA A 14 25.84 -6.49 -31.50
C ALA A 14 25.55 -5.07 -32.00
N LYS A 15 24.27 -4.66 -32.02
CA LYS A 15 23.82 -3.34 -32.49
C LYS A 15 24.09 -2.21 -31.49
N LEU A 16 24.02 -2.50 -30.20
CA LEU A 16 24.21 -1.51 -29.12
C LEU A 16 25.62 -1.53 -28.53
N LYS A 17 26.53 -2.29 -29.13
CA LYS A 17 27.93 -2.34 -28.72
C LYS A 17 28.52 -0.92 -28.78
N ASP A 18 29.10 -0.48 -27.66
CA ASP A 18 29.69 0.85 -27.47
C ASP A 18 28.70 2.04 -27.48
N THR A 19 27.40 1.78 -27.33
CA THR A 19 26.37 2.83 -27.16
C THR A 19 26.12 3.10 -25.68
N HIS A 20 26.11 4.37 -25.27
CA HIS A 20 25.76 4.81 -23.91
C HIS A 20 24.52 5.70 -23.97
N ALA A 21 23.62 5.58 -23.00
CA ALA A 21 22.49 6.49 -22.85
C ALA A 21 22.33 6.87 -21.37
N ASP A 22 22.07 8.14 -21.09
CA ASP A 22 21.72 8.61 -19.74
C ASP A 22 20.22 8.44 -19.47
N ILE A 23 19.39 8.56 -20.52
CA ILE A 23 17.94 8.37 -20.44
C ILE A 23 17.49 7.40 -21.52
N ILE A 24 16.70 6.40 -21.13
CA ILE A 24 15.88 5.62 -22.08
C ILE A 24 14.45 6.14 -22.05
N VAL A 25 13.88 6.40 -23.22
CA VAL A 25 12.45 6.67 -23.37
C VAL A 25 11.79 5.43 -23.96
N VAL A 26 10.89 4.82 -23.20
CA VAL A 26 10.20 3.58 -23.58
C VAL A 26 8.71 3.79 -23.75
N ILE A 27 8.21 3.36 -24.90
CA ILE A 27 6.78 3.39 -25.26
C ILE A 27 6.28 1.97 -25.55
N ASP A 28 5.01 1.82 -25.94
CA ASP A 28 4.40 0.51 -26.19
C ASP A 28 4.87 -0.15 -27.51
N ALA A 29 4.79 0.54 -28.65
CA ALA A 29 5.10 0.02 -29.98
C ALA A 29 5.68 1.10 -30.92
N GLU A 30 6.45 0.71 -31.94
CA GLU A 30 7.08 1.67 -32.87
C GLU A 30 6.06 2.56 -33.61
N LYS A 31 4.88 2.04 -33.96
CA LYS A 31 3.81 2.84 -34.59
C LYS A 31 3.35 4.01 -33.72
N THR A 32 3.48 3.89 -32.40
CA THR A 32 3.16 4.97 -31.46
C THR A 32 4.19 6.11 -31.52
N LEU A 33 5.44 5.87 -31.97
CA LEU A 33 6.39 6.96 -32.27
C LEU A 33 5.86 7.91 -33.35
N LEU A 34 5.11 7.38 -34.32
CA LEU A 34 4.56 8.16 -35.43
C LEU A 34 3.43 9.10 -34.97
N THR A 35 2.63 8.68 -34.00
CA THR A 35 1.49 9.46 -33.47
C THR A 35 1.90 10.40 -32.33
N THR A 36 2.88 10.00 -31.52
CA THR A 36 3.35 10.77 -30.35
C THR A 36 4.66 11.54 -30.61
N GLY A 37 5.11 11.57 -31.87
CA GLY A 37 6.41 12.15 -32.25
C GLY A 37 6.59 13.61 -31.86
N ASP A 38 5.54 14.43 -31.89
CA ASP A 38 5.60 15.83 -31.45
C ASP A 38 5.88 15.95 -29.94
N ILE A 39 5.20 15.14 -29.13
CA ILE A 39 5.39 15.08 -27.67
C ILE A 39 6.81 14.62 -27.35
N LEU A 40 7.31 13.59 -28.02
CA LEU A 40 8.66 13.09 -27.77
C LEU A 40 9.72 14.11 -28.20
N SER A 41 9.52 14.80 -29.31
CA SER A 41 10.40 15.89 -29.76
C SER A 41 10.45 17.04 -28.75
N ARG A 42 9.28 17.49 -28.27
CA ARG A 42 9.17 18.54 -27.25
C ARG A 42 9.83 18.12 -25.93
N LEU A 43 9.66 16.87 -25.50
CA LEU A 43 10.32 16.31 -24.31
C LEU A 43 11.85 16.40 -24.46
N ILE A 44 12.40 15.99 -25.61
CA ILE A 44 13.85 16.08 -25.87
C ILE A 44 14.31 17.53 -25.76
N THR A 45 13.65 18.45 -26.47
CA THR A 45 14.01 19.87 -26.43
C THR A 45 13.99 20.40 -25.00
N TYR A 46 12.99 20.01 -24.21
CA TYR A 46 12.86 20.45 -22.84
C TYR A 46 13.95 19.87 -21.92
N LEU A 47 14.25 18.58 -22.01
CA LEU A 47 15.33 17.94 -21.25
C LEU A 47 16.71 18.52 -21.61
N VAL A 48 16.99 18.72 -22.90
CA VAL A 48 18.27 19.28 -23.36
C VAL A 48 18.44 20.73 -22.86
N ASN A 49 17.40 21.55 -22.97
CA ASN A 49 17.48 22.97 -22.64
C ASN A 49 17.51 23.23 -21.13
N SER A 50 16.80 22.43 -20.33
CA SER A 50 16.60 22.73 -18.92
C SER A 50 17.60 22.02 -17.99
N ILE A 51 18.07 20.82 -18.35
CA ILE A 51 18.97 20.01 -17.48
C ILE A 51 20.30 19.63 -18.15
N ASN A 52 20.65 20.30 -19.26
CA ASN A 52 21.93 20.15 -19.98
C ASN A 52 22.31 18.69 -20.30
N ILE A 53 21.31 17.84 -20.57
CA ILE A 53 21.52 16.47 -21.02
C ILE A 53 21.90 16.49 -22.51
N ASP A 54 22.94 15.73 -22.89
CA ASP A 54 23.29 15.58 -24.30
C ASP A 54 22.15 14.87 -25.02
N LYS A 55 21.65 15.47 -26.11
CA LYS A 55 20.63 14.88 -26.97
C LYS A 55 21.03 13.48 -27.45
N ASN A 56 22.32 13.23 -27.66
CA ASN A 56 22.84 11.93 -28.09
C ASN A 56 22.85 10.86 -26.97
N SER A 57 22.64 11.27 -25.72
CA SER A 57 22.51 10.37 -24.56
C SER A 57 21.06 9.96 -24.26
N ILE A 58 20.10 10.31 -25.13
CA ILE A 58 18.71 9.89 -25.01
C ILE A 58 18.43 8.79 -26.03
N TYR A 59 18.08 7.60 -25.54
CA TYR A 59 17.79 6.43 -26.38
C TYR A 59 16.29 6.13 -26.42
N PHE A 60 15.73 6.02 -27.62
CA PHE A 60 14.31 5.72 -27.83
C PHE A 60 14.09 4.26 -28.16
N THR A 61 13.09 3.64 -27.53
CA THR A 61 12.79 2.23 -27.73
C THR A 61 11.30 1.95 -27.53
N SER A 62 10.77 0.96 -28.25
CA SER A 62 9.47 0.37 -27.93
C SER A 62 9.65 -0.89 -27.10
N LEU A 63 8.74 -1.13 -26.15
CA LEU A 63 8.73 -2.37 -25.37
C LEU A 63 8.25 -3.55 -26.22
N TYR A 64 7.26 -3.35 -27.11
CA TYR A 64 6.88 -4.32 -28.12
C TYR A 64 7.69 -4.13 -29.40
N LYS A 65 8.44 -5.17 -29.77
CA LYS A 65 9.37 -5.15 -30.91
C LYS A 65 8.82 -5.82 -32.17
N CYS A 66 7.64 -6.42 -32.11
CA CYS A 66 7.06 -7.11 -33.26
C CYS A 66 6.18 -6.14 -34.06
N ASP A 67 6.32 -6.18 -35.38
CA ASP A 67 5.42 -5.45 -36.28
C ASP A 67 4.21 -6.33 -36.60
N ASP A 68 3.14 -6.17 -35.82
CA ASP A 68 1.82 -6.69 -36.13
C ASP A 68 0.74 -5.62 -35.91
N ASP A 69 -0.36 -5.68 -36.67
CA ASP A 69 -1.46 -4.69 -36.61
C ASP A 69 -2.46 -4.96 -35.48
N SER A 70 -2.12 -5.83 -34.53
CA SER A 70 -3.07 -6.28 -33.52
C SER A 70 -2.84 -5.60 -32.18
N LYS A 71 -3.94 -5.28 -31.48
CA LYS A 71 -3.94 -4.51 -30.22
C LYS A 71 -2.85 -4.98 -29.24
N ILE A 72 -2.10 -4.03 -28.69
CA ILE A 72 -1.05 -4.29 -27.71
C ILE A 72 -1.71 -4.68 -26.38
N THR A 73 -1.23 -5.78 -25.78
CA THR A 73 -1.69 -6.29 -24.49
C THR A 73 -0.50 -6.57 -23.59
N LYS A 74 -0.71 -6.60 -22.27
CA LYS A 74 0.32 -6.93 -21.27
C LYS A 74 1.03 -8.27 -21.58
N THR A 75 0.29 -9.27 -22.05
CA THR A 75 0.85 -10.59 -22.44
C THR A 75 1.81 -10.47 -23.62
N LYS A 76 1.53 -9.59 -24.58
CA LYS A 76 2.44 -9.33 -25.70
C LYS A 76 3.69 -8.56 -25.27
N LEU A 77 3.54 -7.52 -24.46
CA LEU A 77 4.66 -6.75 -23.91
C LEU A 77 5.65 -7.66 -23.16
N LYS A 78 5.14 -8.57 -22.34
CA LYS A 78 5.95 -9.56 -21.61
C LYS A 78 6.84 -10.44 -22.51
N LYS A 79 6.44 -10.69 -23.77
CA LYS A 79 7.26 -11.50 -24.71
C LYS A 79 8.55 -10.81 -25.11
N CYS A 80 8.54 -9.48 -25.19
CA CYS A 80 9.69 -8.67 -25.60
C CYS A 80 10.46 -8.07 -24.41
N LEU A 81 9.92 -8.18 -23.19
CA LEU A 81 10.58 -7.69 -21.97
C LEU A 81 12.02 -8.20 -21.79
N PRO A 82 12.39 -9.47 -22.07
CA PRO A 82 13.79 -9.90 -21.98
C PRO A 82 14.73 -9.12 -22.91
N ILE A 83 14.27 -8.75 -24.12
CA ILE A 83 15.06 -7.97 -25.07
C ILE A 83 15.27 -6.56 -24.51
N PHE A 84 14.21 -5.94 -23.98
CA PHE A 84 14.32 -4.62 -23.34
C PHE A 84 15.26 -4.64 -22.12
N LYS A 85 15.23 -5.69 -21.29
CA LYS A 85 16.18 -5.84 -20.18
C LYS A 85 17.63 -5.85 -20.69
N THR A 86 17.91 -6.55 -21.80
CA THR A 86 19.23 -6.53 -22.44
C THR A 86 19.60 -5.13 -22.97
N GLU A 87 18.66 -4.37 -23.54
CA GLU A 87 18.91 -2.97 -23.93
C GLU A 87 19.33 -2.12 -22.73
N VAL A 88 18.60 -2.21 -21.62
CA VAL A 88 18.89 -1.47 -20.38
C VAL A 88 20.25 -1.86 -19.81
N GLU A 89 20.56 -3.16 -19.75
CA GLU A 89 21.84 -3.67 -19.24
C GLU A 89 23.04 -3.15 -20.02
N MET A 90 22.91 -3.02 -21.34
CA MET A 90 23.98 -2.55 -22.21
C MET A 90 24.13 -1.02 -22.19
N LEU A 91 23.01 -0.30 -22.23
CA LEU A 91 23.00 1.17 -22.28
C LEU A 91 23.29 1.82 -20.93
N LYS A 92 23.03 1.11 -19.83
CA LYS A 92 23.23 1.55 -18.43
C LYS A 92 22.68 2.94 -18.14
N PRO A 93 21.38 3.20 -18.41
CA PRO A 93 20.80 4.51 -18.19
C PRO A 93 20.71 4.88 -16.72
N LYS A 94 20.68 6.17 -16.44
CA LYS A 94 20.34 6.72 -15.11
C LYS A 94 18.83 6.71 -14.89
N TYR A 95 18.07 6.99 -15.95
CA TYR A 95 16.62 7.06 -15.91
C TYR A 95 15.95 6.35 -17.10
N ILE A 96 14.77 5.78 -16.87
CA ILE A 96 13.86 5.26 -17.89
C ILE A 96 12.55 6.02 -17.80
N LEU A 97 12.22 6.82 -18.82
CA LEU A 97 10.92 7.47 -18.95
C LEU A 97 9.94 6.50 -19.61
N SER A 98 8.97 5.98 -18.85
CA SER A 98 8.08 4.92 -19.32
C SER A 98 6.68 5.44 -19.61
N PHE A 99 6.28 5.51 -20.88
CA PHE A 99 4.97 6.01 -21.30
C PHE A 99 3.90 4.92 -21.30
N GLY A 100 2.83 5.15 -20.54
CA GLY A 100 1.59 4.38 -20.60
C GLY A 100 1.50 3.23 -19.58
N ARG A 101 0.27 3.04 -19.06
CA ARG A 101 -0.05 2.08 -17.98
C ARG A 101 0.46 0.67 -18.20
N GLN A 102 0.27 0.15 -19.41
CA GLN A 102 0.62 -1.23 -19.71
C GLN A 102 2.13 -1.42 -19.83
N VAL A 103 2.86 -0.42 -20.33
CA VAL A 103 4.32 -0.46 -20.49
C VAL A 103 4.97 -0.48 -19.11
N THR A 104 4.70 0.52 -18.30
CA THR A 104 5.35 0.65 -16.98
C THR A 104 4.98 -0.51 -16.06
N SER A 105 3.72 -0.95 -16.02
CA SER A 105 3.33 -2.11 -15.19
C SER A 105 3.85 -3.45 -15.71
N THR A 106 4.35 -3.51 -16.95
CA THR A 106 5.07 -4.67 -17.47
C THR A 106 6.54 -4.63 -17.08
N ILE A 107 7.17 -3.45 -17.14
CA ILE A 107 8.57 -3.23 -16.76
C ILE A 107 8.75 -3.42 -15.25
N LEU A 108 7.88 -2.83 -14.43
CA LEU A 108 7.95 -2.87 -12.97
C LEU A 108 7.37 -4.14 -12.33
N GLY A 109 6.53 -4.88 -13.06
CA GLY A 109 5.83 -6.04 -12.52
C GLY A 109 4.71 -5.74 -11.50
N ALA A 110 4.57 -4.48 -11.05
CA ALA A 110 3.61 -4.05 -10.05
C ALA A 110 2.76 -2.85 -10.51
N ASN A 111 1.79 -2.45 -9.67
CA ASN A 111 1.08 -1.17 -9.80
C ASN A 111 2.02 -0.02 -9.42
N TYR A 112 1.74 1.16 -9.95
CA TYR A 112 2.57 2.34 -9.77
C TYR A 112 1.70 3.60 -9.84
N ASN A 113 2.22 4.69 -9.28
CA ASN A 113 1.63 6.01 -9.41
C ASN A 113 2.37 6.80 -10.50
N TYR A 114 1.61 7.62 -11.22
CA TYR A 114 2.15 8.53 -12.21
C TYR A 114 3.19 9.50 -11.60
N LEU A 115 4.27 9.80 -12.33
CA LEU A 115 5.39 10.64 -11.90
C LEU A 115 6.09 10.22 -10.60
N SER A 116 5.80 9.03 -10.07
CA SER A 116 6.50 8.48 -8.91
C SER A 116 7.68 7.63 -9.37
N PRO A 117 8.95 8.06 -9.22
CA PRO A 117 10.11 7.30 -9.66
C PRO A 117 10.20 5.96 -8.90
N VAL A 118 10.57 4.89 -9.61
CA VAL A 118 10.71 3.54 -9.07
C VAL A 118 12.05 2.97 -9.54
N TYR A 119 12.91 2.47 -8.66
CA TYR A 119 14.18 1.81 -8.97
C TYR A 119 14.03 0.27 -8.90
N PRO A 120 13.55 -0.41 -9.96
CA PRO A 120 13.49 -1.86 -9.98
C PRO A 120 14.91 -2.46 -9.87
N PRO A 121 15.20 -3.30 -8.85
CA PRO A 121 16.54 -3.86 -8.63
C PRO A 121 17.09 -4.63 -9.83
N GLU A 122 16.21 -5.24 -10.64
CA GLU A 122 16.60 -5.99 -11.83
C GLU A 122 17.08 -5.14 -13.00
N LEU A 123 16.77 -3.84 -13.03
CA LEU A 123 17.20 -2.95 -14.10
C LEU A 123 18.35 -2.02 -13.68
N LEU A 124 18.63 -1.95 -12.37
CA LEU A 124 19.67 -1.11 -11.78
C LEU A 124 19.56 0.38 -12.16
N THR A 125 18.36 0.86 -12.49
CA THR A 125 18.08 2.22 -12.97
C THR A 125 16.69 2.68 -12.52
N THR A 126 16.45 3.99 -12.51
CA THR A 126 15.18 4.58 -12.05
C THR A 126 14.19 4.69 -13.21
N VAL A 127 13.03 4.05 -13.10
CA VAL A 127 11.89 4.19 -14.01
C VAL A 127 10.96 5.30 -13.52
N ILE A 128 10.71 6.30 -14.35
CA ILE A 128 9.75 7.38 -14.11
C ILE A 128 8.48 7.07 -14.92
N PRO A 129 7.35 6.72 -14.28
CA PRO A 129 6.13 6.37 -14.98
C PRO A 129 5.40 7.59 -15.53
N LEU A 130 5.01 7.53 -16.80
CA LEU A 130 4.34 8.59 -17.53
C LEU A 130 2.98 8.12 -18.09
N PHE A 131 2.10 9.07 -18.39
CA PHE A 131 0.85 8.80 -19.08
C PHE A 131 1.11 8.37 -20.51
N ASP A 132 0.07 7.84 -21.14
CA ASP A 132 0.08 7.59 -22.57
C ASP A 132 0.25 8.91 -23.33
N GLY A 133 1.03 8.90 -24.41
CA GLY A 133 1.30 10.11 -25.19
C GLY A 133 0.01 10.78 -25.67
N ASN A 134 -1.04 10.03 -26.02
CA ASN A 134 -2.29 10.62 -26.50
C ASN A 134 -2.94 11.55 -25.47
N ILE A 135 -2.78 11.27 -24.17
CA ILE A 135 -3.33 12.12 -23.10
C ILE A 135 -2.64 13.49 -23.08
N TYR A 136 -1.34 13.54 -23.38
CA TYR A 136 -0.60 14.81 -23.47
C TYR A 136 -0.97 15.61 -24.72
N THR A 137 -1.33 14.94 -25.82
CA THR A 137 -1.86 15.61 -27.02
C THR A 137 -3.17 16.31 -26.72
N GLU A 138 -4.02 15.70 -25.90
CA GLU A 138 -5.33 16.22 -25.52
C GLU A 138 -5.27 17.29 -24.41
N ASN A 139 -4.22 17.26 -23.58
CA ASN A 139 -4.06 18.18 -22.45
C ASN A 139 -2.62 18.72 -22.34
N GLN A 140 -2.38 19.85 -23.00
CA GLN A 140 -1.07 20.50 -23.04
C GLN A 140 -0.61 21.04 -21.68
N THR A 141 -1.51 21.58 -20.86
CA THR A 141 -1.15 22.10 -19.51
C THR A 141 -0.60 20.99 -18.64
N MET A 142 -1.28 19.84 -18.60
CA MET A 142 -0.81 18.67 -17.87
C MET A 142 0.57 18.22 -18.37
N TYR A 143 0.79 18.25 -19.69
CA TYR A 143 2.10 17.90 -20.26
C TYR A 143 3.22 18.87 -19.81
N GLU A 144 2.96 20.17 -19.74
CA GLU A 144 3.95 21.15 -19.28
C GLU A 144 4.27 20.98 -17.78
N GLU A 145 3.27 20.72 -16.93
CA GLU A 145 3.45 20.39 -15.51
C GLU A 145 4.28 19.11 -15.34
N THR A 146 4.00 18.10 -16.17
CA THR A 146 4.75 16.83 -16.20
C THR A 146 6.23 17.06 -16.47
N LEU A 147 6.53 17.88 -17.48
CA LEU A 147 7.89 18.16 -17.89
C LEU A 147 8.67 18.87 -16.78
N ALA A 148 8.05 19.79 -16.05
CA ALA A 148 8.66 20.45 -14.90
C ALA A 148 8.96 19.47 -13.77
N GLU A 149 8.04 18.54 -13.46
CA GLU A 149 8.24 17.56 -12.39
C GLU A 149 9.33 16.53 -12.75
N ILE A 150 9.42 16.09 -14.02
CA ILE A 150 10.50 15.20 -14.48
C ILE A 150 11.87 15.83 -14.21
N ILE A 151 12.03 17.12 -14.50
CA ILE A 151 13.28 17.85 -14.23
C ILE A 151 13.60 17.83 -12.75
N LYS A 152 12.63 18.20 -11.92
CA LYS A 152 12.82 18.23 -10.47
C LYS A 152 13.27 16.86 -9.95
N ILE A 153 12.66 15.78 -10.41
CA ILE A 153 13.05 14.41 -10.08
C ILE A 153 14.50 14.12 -10.48
N ILE A 154 14.90 14.51 -11.69
CA ILE A 154 16.23 14.24 -12.24
C ILE A 154 17.31 15.10 -11.55
N GLU A 155 17.04 16.39 -11.32
CA GLU A 155 17.96 17.34 -10.66
C GLU A 155 18.16 17.00 -9.19
N GLU A 156 17.09 16.63 -8.48
CA GLU A 156 17.16 16.25 -7.07
C GLU A 156 17.78 14.86 -6.86
N ASN A 157 18.11 14.13 -7.95
CA ASN A 157 18.68 12.78 -7.91
C ASN A 157 17.94 11.88 -6.91
N LYS A 158 16.60 11.99 -6.88
CA LYS A 158 15.71 11.18 -6.03
C LYS A 158 15.68 9.74 -6.53
N THR A 159 16.84 9.08 -6.46
CA THR A 159 16.95 7.63 -6.50
C THR A 159 16.29 7.08 -5.25
N ALA A 160 15.53 6.00 -5.39
CA ALA A 160 14.90 5.39 -4.23
C ALA A 160 15.99 5.01 -3.21
N LYS A 161 15.90 5.56 -1.99
CA LYS A 161 16.70 5.16 -0.85
C LYS A 161 16.57 3.65 -0.70
N ARG A 162 17.71 2.97 -0.72
CA ARG A 162 17.77 1.54 -0.43
C ARG A 162 17.38 1.31 1.02
N LEU A 163 16.71 0.18 1.26
CA LEU A 163 16.41 -0.34 2.58
C LEU A 163 17.33 -1.54 2.86
N PRO A 164 18.59 -1.33 3.26
CA PRO A 164 19.46 -2.44 3.64
C PRO A 164 18.89 -3.16 4.86
N THR A 165 18.82 -4.49 4.77
CA THR A 165 18.29 -5.34 5.82
C THR A 165 19.32 -6.36 6.29
N LYS A 166 19.18 -6.80 7.54
CA LYS A 166 19.91 -7.91 8.13
C LYS A 166 18.93 -8.84 8.86
N ILE A 167 19.05 -10.13 8.64
CA ILE A 167 18.23 -11.13 9.34
C ILE A 167 19.09 -11.85 10.37
N LEU A 168 18.58 -11.99 11.60
CA LEU A 168 19.24 -12.76 12.67
C LEU A 168 18.37 -13.97 13.01
N LEU A 169 18.96 -15.15 12.97
CA LEU A 169 18.27 -16.41 13.27
C LEU A 169 18.88 -17.12 14.49
N GLU A 170 20.13 -16.80 14.83
CA GLU A 170 20.83 -17.37 15.98
C GLU A 170 20.53 -16.56 17.25
N GLU A 171 20.11 -17.23 18.33
CA GLU A 171 19.75 -16.58 19.59
C GLU A 171 20.86 -15.67 20.13
N ILE A 172 22.12 -16.11 20.03
CA ILE A 172 23.27 -15.36 20.54
C ILE A 172 23.44 -14.03 19.79
N ASP A 173 23.23 -14.03 18.48
CA ASP A 173 23.35 -12.82 17.65
C ASP A 173 22.20 -11.85 17.93
N ILE A 174 20.99 -12.38 18.13
CA ILE A 174 19.81 -11.58 18.50
C ILE A 174 20.05 -10.90 19.86
N ILE A 175 20.49 -11.64 20.86
CA ILE A 175 20.75 -11.09 22.21
C ILE A 175 21.86 -10.04 22.15
N ASN A 176 22.96 -10.32 21.45
CA ASN A 176 24.04 -9.35 21.28
C ASN A 176 23.55 -8.08 20.57
N TYR A 177 22.71 -8.21 19.54
CA TYR A 177 22.15 -7.06 18.84
C TYR A 177 21.24 -6.22 19.76
N LEU A 178 20.35 -6.86 20.53
CA LEU A 178 19.49 -6.19 21.50
C LEU A 178 20.26 -5.41 22.56
N GLU A 179 21.43 -5.90 23.00
CA GLU A 179 22.31 -5.15 23.91
C GLU A 179 22.85 -3.86 23.26
N THR A 180 23.16 -3.87 21.96
CA THR A 180 23.65 -2.65 21.29
C THR A 180 22.58 -1.56 21.21
N LEU A 181 21.31 -1.95 21.05
CA LEU A 181 20.17 -1.02 20.97
C LEU A 181 19.96 -0.21 22.25
N LYS A 182 20.38 -0.71 23.42
CA LYS A 182 20.23 0.01 24.69
C LYS A 182 21.00 1.33 24.74
N THR A 183 22.00 1.48 23.89
CA THR A 183 22.83 2.71 23.80
C THR A 183 22.42 3.64 22.67
N GLU A 184 21.47 3.21 21.83
CA GLU A 184 21.00 4.02 20.71
C GLU A 184 19.93 5.01 21.22
N PRO A 185 20.04 6.31 20.89
CA PRO A 185 19.10 7.32 21.35
C PRO A 185 17.73 7.22 20.65
N LEU A 186 17.72 6.71 19.42
CA LEU A 186 16.53 6.59 18.58
C LEU A 186 16.55 5.24 17.86
N VAL A 187 15.48 4.46 18.01
CA VAL A 187 15.35 3.12 17.43
C VAL A 187 13.96 2.97 16.85
N ALA A 188 13.83 2.74 15.54
CA ALA A 188 12.53 2.35 14.99
C ALA A 188 12.28 0.86 15.22
N PHE A 189 11.03 0.44 15.40
CA PHE A 189 10.66 -0.96 15.51
C PHE A 189 9.27 -1.22 14.92
N ASP A 190 9.04 -2.48 14.59
CA ASP A 190 7.80 -2.98 14.00
C ASP A 190 7.63 -4.47 14.32
N VAL A 191 6.40 -4.95 14.53
CA VAL A 191 6.11 -6.36 14.81
C VAL A 191 5.21 -7.01 13.76
N GLU A 192 5.43 -8.30 13.53
CA GLU A 192 4.56 -9.12 12.68
C GLU A 192 3.72 -10.09 13.49
N THR A 193 2.46 -10.25 13.11
CA THR A 193 1.50 -11.10 13.83
C THR A 193 0.58 -11.87 12.90
N THR A 194 0.15 -13.07 13.29
CA THR A 194 -0.79 -13.88 12.49
C THR A 194 -2.20 -13.30 12.39
N GLY A 195 -2.54 -12.29 13.20
CA GLY A 195 -3.88 -11.71 13.26
C GLY A 195 -3.89 -10.33 13.93
N LEU A 196 -5.00 -9.61 13.77
CA LEU A 196 -5.14 -8.23 14.26
C LEU A 196 -5.68 -8.12 15.70
N ASP A 197 -6.24 -9.21 16.23
CA ASP A 197 -6.86 -9.23 17.56
C ASP A 197 -5.94 -9.92 18.58
N PRO A 198 -5.40 -9.20 19.59
CA PRO A 198 -4.55 -9.79 20.62
C PRO A 198 -5.27 -10.77 21.54
N PHE A 199 -6.61 -10.81 21.55
CA PHE A 199 -7.40 -11.72 22.39
C PHE A 199 -7.74 -13.04 21.68
N SER A 200 -7.58 -13.10 20.36
CA SER A 200 -7.80 -14.32 19.61
C SER A 200 -6.75 -15.36 19.99
N PRO A 201 -7.14 -16.62 20.25
CA PRO A 201 -6.20 -17.70 20.56
C PRO A 201 -5.26 -18.04 19.39
N ASP A 202 -5.63 -17.64 18.17
CA ASP A 202 -4.87 -17.91 16.95
C ASP A 202 -3.83 -16.82 16.66
N THR A 203 -3.88 -15.69 17.36
CA THR A 203 -2.93 -14.58 17.18
C THR A 203 -1.60 -14.89 17.86
N LYS A 204 -0.52 -14.84 17.07
CA LYS A 204 0.86 -15.04 17.52
C LYS A 204 1.72 -13.86 17.12
N LEU A 205 2.70 -13.54 17.96
CA LEU A 205 3.76 -12.57 17.69
C LEU A 205 4.90 -13.28 16.97
N LEU A 206 4.99 -13.13 15.65
CA LEU A 206 5.87 -13.92 14.78
C LEU A 206 7.30 -13.40 14.80
N SER A 207 7.49 -12.11 14.57
CA SER A 207 8.81 -11.47 14.50
C SER A 207 8.77 -10.04 15.01
N ILE A 208 9.95 -9.50 15.23
CA ILE A 208 10.14 -8.07 15.48
C ILE A 208 11.34 -7.59 14.67
N ALA A 209 11.25 -6.36 14.19
CA ALA A 209 12.35 -5.67 13.55
C ALA A 209 12.71 -4.40 14.30
N PHE A 210 13.97 -4.01 14.17
CA PHE A 210 14.50 -2.76 14.65
C PHE A 210 15.31 -2.09 13.56
N ALA A 211 15.29 -0.76 13.48
CA ALA A 211 16.15 -0.01 12.59
C ALA A 211 16.93 1.07 13.33
N THR A 212 18.24 1.07 13.12
CA THR A 212 19.20 2.08 13.60
C THR A 212 20.27 2.27 12.53
N LYS A 213 20.93 3.44 12.51
CA LYS A 213 22.08 3.72 11.62
C LYS A 213 21.83 3.34 10.14
N ASN A 214 20.61 3.56 9.65
CA ASN A 214 20.16 3.28 8.29
C ASN A 214 20.14 1.78 7.90
N VAL A 215 20.03 0.85 8.84
CA VAL A 215 19.88 -0.59 8.58
C VAL A 215 18.71 -1.15 9.39
N GLY A 216 17.83 -1.91 8.72
CA GLY A 216 16.77 -2.67 9.36
C GLY A 216 17.25 -4.07 9.74
N VAL A 217 16.95 -4.52 10.96
CA VAL A 217 17.34 -5.83 11.47
C VAL A 217 16.12 -6.54 12.01
N SER A 218 15.76 -7.70 11.47
CA SER A 218 14.60 -8.49 11.92
C SER A 218 15.02 -9.87 12.38
N PHE A 219 14.27 -10.42 13.33
CA PHE A 219 14.47 -11.75 13.88
C PHE A 219 13.16 -12.36 14.40
N PRO A 220 13.08 -13.70 14.43
CA PRO A 220 11.88 -14.40 14.87
C PRO A 220 11.63 -14.25 16.39
N ILE A 221 10.37 -14.37 16.79
CA ILE A 221 9.90 -14.52 18.17
C ILE A 221 9.18 -15.85 18.35
N ASP A 222 8.14 -16.10 17.55
CA ASP A 222 7.31 -17.32 17.61
C ASP A 222 7.11 -17.94 16.21
N LEU A 223 8.17 -17.90 15.40
CA LEU A 223 8.22 -18.54 14.09
C LEU A 223 8.76 -19.96 14.18
N LYS A 224 8.16 -20.85 13.38
CA LYS A 224 8.58 -22.24 13.24
C LYS A 224 8.97 -22.56 11.82
N TYR A 225 9.99 -23.41 11.68
CA TYR A 225 10.37 -24.03 10.43
C TYR A 225 10.16 -25.54 10.56
N LYS A 226 9.27 -26.10 9.72
CA LYS A 226 8.92 -27.54 9.73
C LYS A 226 8.50 -28.04 11.11
N GLY A 227 7.70 -27.23 11.81
CA GLY A 227 7.19 -27.51 13.15
C GLY A 227 8.18 -27.24 14.29
N MET A 228 9.45 -26.93 14.00
CA MET A 228 10.46 -26.63 15.02
C MET A 228 10.57 -25.11 15.25
N PRO A 229 10.56 -24.63 16.51
CA PRO A 229 10.76 -23.21 16.80
C PRO A 229 12.16 -22.76 16.40
N LEU A 230 12.26 -21.58 15.78
CA LEU A 230 13.55 -21.00 15.37
C LEU A 230 14.36 -20.47 16.55
N VAL A 231 13.68 -19.96 17.59
CA VAL A 231 14.31 -19.38 18.78
C VAL A 231 13.52 -19.71 20.04
N ASN A 232 14.16 -19.60 21.19
CA ASN A 232 13.48 -19.61 22.48
C ASN A 232 12.72 -18.29 22.72
N LYS A 233 11.42 -18.29 22.39
CA LYS A 233 10.49 -17.18 22.59
C LYS A 233 10.62 -16.51 23.96
N SER A 234 10.64 -17.29 25.05
CA SER A 234 10.69 -16.75 26.42
C SER A 234 11.97 -15.96 26.68
N ARG A 235 13.10 -16.46 26.17
CA ARG A 235 14.40 -15.78 26.28
C ARG A 235 14.43 -14.47 25.51
N ILE A 236 13.89 -14.46 24.28
CA ILE A 236 13.81 -13.24 23.46
C ILE A 236 12.88 -12.21 24.11
N LEU A 237 11.69 -12.60 24.56
CA LEU A 237 10.74 -11.72 25.23
C LEU A 237 11.32 -11.10 26.52
N SER A 238 12.10 -11.86 27.28
CA SER A 238 12.80 -11.34 28.47
C SER A 238 13.79 -10.20 28.11
N GLN A 239 14.55 -10.35 27.03
CA GLN A 239 15.47 -9.31 26.56
C GLN A 239 14.72 -8.09 26.00
N LEU A 240 13.65 -8.31 25.23
CA LEU A 240 12.80 -7.24 24.74
C LEU A 240 12.16 -6.44 25.88
N ASN A 241 11.67 -7.12 26.91
CA ASN A 241 11.12 -6.46 28.09
C ASN A 241 12.16 -5.54 28.78
N ASN A 242 13.41 -5.97 28.87
CA ASN A 242 14.48 -5.11 29.39
C ASN A 242 14.78 -3.91 28.48
N LEU A 243 14.81 -4.13 27.15
CA LEU A 243 15.06 -3.08 26.17
C LEU A 243 13.97 -1.99 26.20
N PHE A 244 12.70 -2.39 26.20
CA PHE A 244 11.55 -1.47 26.21
C PHE A 244 11.30 -0.78 27.54
N GLN A 245 12.02 -1.17 28.59
CA GLN A 245 12.05 -0.47 29.87
C GLN A 245 13.15 0.60 29.94
N ASN A 246 13.98 0.74 28.91
CA ASN A 246 14.99 1.78 28.84
C ASN A 246 14.35 3.15 28.54
N LYS A 247 14.58 4.13 29.41
CA LYS A 247 14.04 5.50 29.25
C LYS A 247 14.93 6.40 28.39
N ASP A 248 16.19 6.01 28.20
CA ASP A 248 17.18 6.80 27.46
C ASP A 248 17.06 6.59 25.94
N THR A 249 16.36 5.53 25.53
CA THR A 249 16.05 5.25 24.12
C THR A 249 14.64 5.72 23.78
N ILE A 250 14.51 6.48 22.69
CA ILE A 250 13.23 6.80 22.07
C ILE A 250 12.94 5.75 21.01
N PHE A 251 11.80 5.07 21.13
CA PHE A 251 11.36 4.11 20.15
C PHE A 251 10.39 4.74 19.14
N VAL A 252 10.59 4.46 17.87
CA VAL A 252 9.76 4.98 16.78
C VAL A 252 8.97 3.82 16.17
N GLY A 253 7.71 4.05 15.84
CA GLY A 253 6.95 3.09 15.03
C GLY A 253 5.96 3.80 14.11
N HIS A 254 5.18 3.00 13.40
CA HIS A 254 4.08 3.45 12.58
C HIS A 254 2.80 2.80 13.09
N ASN A 255 1.88 3.57 13.67
CA ASN A 255 0.71 3.04 14.38
C ASN A 255 1.09 2.15 15.59
N LEU A 256 1.98 2.67 16.45
CA LEU A 256 2.56 1.97 17.61
C LEU A 256 1.54 1.42 18.60
N LYS A 257 0.31 1.95 18.60
CA LYS A 257 -0.79 1.41 19.41
C LYS A 257 -0.94 -0.11 19.17
N PHE A 258 -0.80 -0.55 17.93
CA PHE A 258 -0.91 -1.95 17.55
C PHE A 258 0.23 -2.79 18.14
N ASP A 259 1.48 -2.39 17.87
CA ASP A 259 2.67 -3.10 18.33
C ASP A 259 2.71 -3.22 19.86
N ILE A 260 2.43 -2.12 20.56
CA ILE A 260 2.41 -2.07 22.02
C ILE A 260 1.33 -3.02 22.56
N LYS A 261 0.14 -3.06 21.95
CA LYS A 261 -0.93 -4.00 22.34
C LYS A 261 -0.48 -5.45 22.19
N MET A 262 0.10 -5.80 21.04
CA MET A 262 0.55 -7.16 20.75
C MET A 262 1.66 -7.59 21.70
N LEU A 263 2.66 -6.73 21.92
CA LEU A 263 3.79 -6.99 22.82
C LEU A 263 3.35 -7.07 24.29
N LYS A 264 2.38 -6.26 24.74
CA LYS A 264 1.79 -6.37 26.08
C LYS A 264 1.02 -7.69 26.25
N SER A 265 0.06 -7.96 25.37
CA SER A 265 -0.88 -9.08 25.54
C SER A 265 -0.25 -10.44 25.29
N LEU A 266 0.59 -10.57 24.26
CA LEU A 266 1.18 -11.84 23.84
C LEU A 266 2.61 -12.02 24.36
N GLY A 267 3.31 -10.91 24.61
CA GLY A 267 4.71 -10.89 25.04
C GLY A 267 4.91 -10.64 26.54
N GLY A 268 3.90 -10.13 27.26
CA GLY A 268 4.04 -9.72 28.66
C GLY A 268 5.00 -8.55 28.87
N ILE A 269 5.21 -7.73 27.84
CA ILE A 269 6.19 -6.63 27.87
C ILE A 269 5.59 -5.39 28.51
N HIS A 270 6.38 -4.78 29.42
CA HIS A 270 6.04 -3.50 30.03
C HIS A 270 6.87 -2.37 29.43
N PHE A 271 6.21 -1.27 29.07
CA PHE A 271 6.85 -0.14 28.41
C PHE A 271 6.99 1.06 29.34
N THR A 272 8.22 1.47 29.61
CA THR A 272 8.55 2.73 30.31
C THR A 272 9.32 3.70 29.41
N SER A 273 9.73 3.26 28.22
CA SER A 273 10.45 4.04 27.21
C SER A 273 9.64 5.16 26.57
N ASN A 274 10.32 6.14 25.97
CA ASN A 274 9.65 7.19 25.21
C ASN A 274 9.35 6.72 23.78
N PHE A 275 8.29 7.27 23.17
CA PHE A 275 7.86 6.88 21.83
C PHE A 275 7.69 8.05 20.88
N MET A 276 7.84 7.75 19.60
CA MET A 276 7.39 8.56 18.46
C MET A 276 6.51 7.70 17.55
N ASP A 277 5.41 8.25 17.03
CA ASP A 277 4.53 7.54 16.10
C ASP A 277 4.40 8.32 14.80
N THR A 278 4.92 7.74 13.72
CA THR A 278 4.94 8.37 12.40
C THR A 278 3.56 8.48 11.76
N MET A 279 2.59 7.65 12.15
CA MET A 279 1.19 7.81 11.69
C MET A 279 0.58 9.08 12.29
N ILE A 280 0.86 9.34 13.56
CA ILE A 280 0.43 10.59 14.23
C ILE A 280 1.17 11.79 13.66
N GLY A 281 2.48 11.67 13.45
CA GLY A 281 3.26 12.76 12.83
C GLY A 281 2.79 13.08 11.41
N GLY A 282 2.46 12.07 10.59
CA GLY A 282 1.86 12.28 9.27
C GLY A 282 0.51 13.00 9.33
N TYR A 283 -0.34 12.64 10.29
CA TYR A 283 -1.62 13.33 10.51
C TYR A 283 -1.46 14.78 10.95
N ILE A 284 -0.45 15.08 11.77
CA ILE A 284 -0.12 16.44 12.19
C ILE A 284 0.39 17.26 11.00
N LEU A 285 1.23 16.67 10.16
CA LEU A 285 1.77 17.33 8.97
C LEU A 285 0.68 17.65 7.93
N ASP A 286 -0.24 16.73 7.67
CA ASP A 286 -1.36 16.90 6.74
C ASP A 286 -2.61 16.14 7.22
N GLU A 287 -3.51 16.87 7.88
CA GLU A 287 -4.80 16.33 8.35
C GLU A 287 -5.78 16.02 7.21
N THR A 288 -5.54 16.56 6.00
CA THR A 288 -6.37 16.37 4.81
C THR A 288 -5.94 15.17 3.97
N ALA A 289 -4.80 14.55 4.33
CA ALA A 289 -4.27 13.39 3.64
C ALA A 289 -5.30 12.25 3.60
N VAL A 290 -5.49 11.66 2.41
CA VAL A 290 -6.44 10.56 2.18
C VAL A 290 -6.09 9.32 3.00
N SER A 291 -4.80 9.12 3.32
CA SER A 291 -4.32 7.96 4.07
C SER A 291 -3.03 8.29 4.81
N ASN A 292 -2.94 7.89 6.07
CA ASN A 292 -1.72 7.96 6.88
C ASN A 292 -0.99 6.62 7.03
N ARG A 293 -1.31 5.61 6.19
CA ARG A 293 -0.54 4.37 6.11
C ARG A 293 0.89 4.63 5.65
N LEU A 294 1.85 3.83 6.12
CA LEU A 294 3.28 3.96 5.78
C LEU A 294 3.51 4.02 4.27
N GLU A 295 2.81 3.19 3.50
CA GLU A 295 2.95 3.14 2.04
C GLU A 295 2.61 4.44 1.33
N ALA A 296 1.68 5.23 1.89
CA ALA A 296 1.30 6.52 1.32
C ALA A 296 2.45 7.54 1.44
N TRP A 297 3.35 7.35 2.42
CA TRP A 297 4.46 8.23 2.72
C TRP A 297 5.79 7.81 2.09
N LEU A 298 5.93 6.57 1.63
CA LEU A 298 7.16 6.08 1.00
C LEU A 298 7.67 6.99 -0.14
N PRO A 299 6.83 7.52 -1.05
CA PRO A 299 7.29 8.45 -2.08
C PRO A 299 7.90 9.74 -1.51
N ALA A 300 7.31 10.30 -0.43
CA ALA A 300 7.77 11.54 0.19
C ALA A 300 9.19 11.39 0.79
N ILE A 301 9.50 10.20 1.32
CA ILE A 301 10.83 9.89 1.85
C ILE A 301 11.80 9.30 0.82
N GLY A 302 11.36 9.19 -0.44
CA GLY A 302 12.13 8.63 -1.54
C GLY A 302 12.40 7.15 -1.34
N VAL A 303 11.47 6.36 -0.80
CA VAL A 303 11.58 4.92 -0.63
C VAL A 303 10.59 4.23 -1.56
N GLU A 304 10.98 3.09 -2.12
CA GLU A 304 10.08 2.27 -2.92
C GLU A 304 9.04 1.53 -2.07
N ASN A 305 7.87 1.34 -2.68
CA ASN A 305 6.90 0.41 -2.12
C ASN A 305 7.47 -1.01 -2.16
N HIS A 306 7.80 -1.51 -0.97
CA HIS A 306 8.37 -2.82 -0.76
C HIS A 306 7.34 -3.83 -0.26
N LYS A 307 6.04 -3.51 -0.33
CA LYS A 307 4.97 -4.49 -0.10
C LYS A 307 5.09 -5.63 -1.09
N GLY A 308 5.20 -6.83 -0.54
CA GLY A 308 5.30 -8.04 -1.33
C GLY A 308 5.13 -9.33 -0.53
N PHE A 309 4.83 -9.27 0.76
CA PHE A 309 4.57 -10.48 1.55
C PHE A 309 3.09 -10.88 1.44
N ASP A 310 2.85 -12.18 1.24
CA ASP A 310 1.50 -12.73 1.15
C ASP A 310 1.00 -13.12 2.55
N PHE A 311 0.26 -12.20 3.16
CA PHE A 311 -0.34 -12.37 4.49
C PHE A 311 -1.55 -13.33 4.49
N GLU A 312 -2.08 -13.70 3.33
CA GLU A 312 -3.20 -14.62 3.24
C GLU A 312 -2.77 -16.09 3.26
N ASN A 313 -1.47 -16.35 3.10
CA ASN A 313 -0.86 -17.67 3.16
C ASN A 313 -1.18 -18.38 4.49
N GLU A 314 -1.62 -19.64 4.41
CA GLU A 314 -1.93 -20.47 5.58
C GLU A 314 -0.71 -20.70 6.49
N GLU A 315 0.49 -20.86 5.93
CA GLU A 315 1.74 -21.01 6.69
C GLU A 315 2.01 -19.76 7.54
N TYR A 316 1.74 -18.57 6.99
CA TYR A 316 1.84 -17.31 7.72
C TYR A 316 0.83 -17.27 8.87
N LYS A 317 -0.46 -17.57 8.61
CA LYS A 317 -1.51 -17.58 9.64
C LYS A 317 -1.23 -18.58 10.77
N LEU A 318 -0.50 -19.66 10.48
CA LEU A 318 -0.06 -20.62 11.48
C LEU A 318 1.25 -20.24 12.19
N GLY A 319 2.06 -19.33 11.62
CA GLY A 319 3.41 -19.03 12.07
C GLY A 319 4.38 -20.21 11.91
N ASN A 320 4.08 -21.13 10.98
CA ASN A 320 4.86 -22.33 10.74
C ASN A 320 5.05 -22.51 9.24
N PHE A 321 6.30 -22.43 8.80
CA PHE A 321 6.67 -22.42 7.39
C PHE A 321 7.40 -23.69 6.99
N GLU A 322 7.17 -24.13 5.75
CA GLU A 322 7.88 -25.25 5.14
C GLU A 322 9.13 -24.81 4.36
N SER A 323 9.20 -23.53 4.00
CA SER A 323 10.29 -22.90 3.26
C SER A 323 11.06 -21.89 4.10
N MET A 324 12.38 -22.01 4.13
CA MET A 324 13.24 -21.03 4.80
C MET A 324 13.26 -19.69 4.06
N ASP A 325 13.09 -19.71 2.73
CA ASP A 325 13.05 -18.49 1.92
C ASP A 325 11.82 -17.64 2.27
N ASP A 326 10.67 -18.27 2.58
CA ASP A 326 9.46 -17.55 2.98
C ASP A 326 9.61 -16.90 4.35
N ILE A 327 10.30 -17.56 5.28
CA ILE A 327 10.70 -16.97 6.57
C ILE A 327 11.62 -15.76 6.34
N VAL A 328 12.65 -15.91 5.50
CA VAL A 328 13.58 -14.81 5.18
C VAL A 328 12.85 -13.66 4.49
N ASN A 329 11.86 -13.94 3.63
CA ASN A 329 11.03 -12.93 2.98
C ASN A 329 10.18 -12.16 4.00
N LEU A 330 9.54 -12.84 4.95
CA LEU A 330 8.79 -12.20 6.04
C LEU A 330 9.69 -11.30 6.88
N LEU A 331 10.83 -11.83 7.34
CA LEU A 331 11.76 -11.05 8.18
C LEU A 331 12.37 -9.87 7.39
N THR A 332 12.58 -10.03 6.08
CA THR A 332 13.05 -8.94 5.21
C THR A 332 11.99 -7.86 5.06
N TYR A 333 10.72 -8.23 4.91
CA TYR A 333 9.61 -7.29 4.88
C TYR A 333 9.55 -6.47 6.18
N ASN A 334 9.52 -7.13 7.34
CA ASN A 334 9.47 -6.48 8.66
C ASN A 334 10.70 -5.58 8.92
N ALA A 335 11.90 -6.01 8.48
CA ALA A 335 13.11 -5.17 8.53
C ALA A 335 13.01 -3.91 7.65
N LYS A 336 12.35 -3.99 6.50
CA LYS A 336 12.15 -2.83 5.62
C LYS A 336 11.11 -1.86 6.18
N ASP A 337 10.01 -2.35 6.76
CA ASP A 337 8.97 -1.51 7.38
C ASP A 337 9.54 -0.69 8.55
N SER A 338 10.32 -1.32 9.43
CA SER A 338 11.01 -0.60 10.52
C SER A 338 12.01 0.46 10.02
N LEU A 339 12.77 0.17 8.96
CA LEU A 339 13.72 1.15 8.39
C LEU A 339 13.02 2.28 7.64
N ALA A 340 11.98 1.99 6.87
CA ALA A 340 11.15 3.01 6.23
C ALA A 340 10.49 3.92 7.28
N THR A 341 10.05 3.36 8.41
CA THR A 341 9.53 4.11 9.55
C THR A 341 10.58 5.05 10.14
N LEU A 342 11.84 4.62 10.29
CA LEU A 342 12.92 5.50 10.74
C LEU A 342 13.13 6.69 9.79
N TYR A 343 13.15 6.43 8.48
CA TYR A 343 13.27 7.48 7.47
C TYR A 343 12.08 8.44 7.47
N LEU A 344 10.87 7.92 7.67
CA LEU A 344 9.66 8.73 7.81
C LEU A 344 9.73 9.62 9.04
N ASN A 345 10.17 9.10 10.19
CA ASN A 345 10.33 9.92 11.38
C ASN A 345 11.29 11.10 11.17
N ASN A 346 12.43 10.87 10.53
CA ASN A 346 13.37 11.95 10.23
C ASN A 346 12.75 12.99 9.30
N TYR A 347 12.07 12.55 8.23
CA TYR A 347 11.34 13.44 7.34
C TYR A 347 10.28 14.26 8.09
N LEU A 348 9.48 13.64 8.96
CA LEU A 348 8.45 14.33 9.73
C LEU A 348 9.05 15.37 10.69
N LEU A 349 10.13 15.03 11.39
CA LEU A 349 10.82 15.97 12.29
C LEU A 349 11.37 17.20 11.54
N ASP A 350 11.78 17.04 10.28
CA ASP A 350 12.28 18.13 9.46
C ASP A 350 11.15 19.00 8.83
N ASN A 351 9.92 18.48 8.74
CA ASN A 351 8.82 19.12 8.00
C ASN A 351 7.64 19.56 8.87
N ILE A 352 7.49 19.04 10.09
CA ILE A 352 6.45 19.49 11.03
C ILE A 352 6.86 20.84 11.63
N PRO A 353 5.98 21.86 11.60
CA PRO A 353 6.24 23.15 12.23
C PRO A 353 6.53 23.01 13.73
N GLU A 354 7.47 23.80 14.26
CA GLU A 354 7.88 23.73 15.66
C GLU A 354 6.70 23.91 16.62
N GLU A 355 5.75 24.80 16.31
CA GLU A 355 4.55 25.01 17.11
C GLU A 355 3.61 23.79 17.21
N GLN A 356 3.74 22.80 16.33
CA GLN A 356 2.91 21.59 16.33
C GLN A 356 3.60 20.39 17.01
N LEU A 357 4.89 20.47 17.32
CA LEU A 357 5.63 19.37 17.94
C LEU A 357 5.08 18.98 19.31
N ASP A 358 4.69 19.97 20.12
CA ASP A 358 4.09 19.72 21.44
C ASP A 358 2.75 18.97 21.34
N THR A 359 1.94 19.31 20.33
CA THR A 359 0.69 18.62 20.04
C THR A 359 0.97 17.18 19.61
N MET A 360 1.91 16.96 18.69
CA MET A 360 2.32 15.63 18.24
C MET A 360 2.76 14.76 19.43
N ILE A 361 3.69 15.27 20.27
CA ILE A 361 4.19 14.56 21.45
C ILE A 361 3.05 14.24 22.44
N THR A 362 2.11 15.17 22.62
CA THR A 362 0.94 14.96 23.48
C THR A 362 0.05 13.84 22.96
N LEU A 363 -0.28 13.84 21.65
CA LEU A 363 -1.07 12.78 21.04
C LEU A 363 -0.38 11.41 21.12
N ILE A 364 0.94 11.36 20.91
CA ILE A 364 1.71 10.12 21.04
C ILE A 364 1.66 9.58 22.49
N LYS A 365 1.70 10.44 23.50
CA LYS A 365 1.54 10.02 24.91
C LYS A 365 0.16 9.42 25.18
N LEU A 366 -0.89 9.93 24.54
CA LEU A 366 -2.26 9.39 24.66
C LEU A 366 -2.37 7.97 24.09
N THR A 367 -1.51 7.57 23.16
CA THR A 367 -1.47 6.19 22.64
C THR A 367 -1.39 5.16 23.76
N ARG A 368 -0.60 5.39 24.81
CA ARG A 368 -0.51 4.48 25.97
C ARG A 368 -1.85 4.29 26.68
N ALA A 369 -2.58 5.40 26.89
CA ALA A 369 -3.89 5.35 27.51
C ALA A 369 -4.92 4.63 26.63
N LEU A 370 -4.88 4.85 25.31
CA LEU A 370 -5.75 4.15 24.36
C LEU A 370 -5.45 2.65 24.33
N VAL A 371 -4.18 2.24 24.38
CA VAL A 371 -3.80 0.83 24.51
C VAL A 371 -4.45 0.23 25.76
N ASP A 372 -4.34 0.89 26.91
CA ASP A 372 -4.89 0.35 28.16
C ASP A 372 -6.44 0.30 28.13
N ILE A 373 -7.10 1.30 27.55
CA ILE A 373 -8.57 1.29 27.35
C ILE A 373 -8.99 0.13 26.45
N GLU A 374 -8.32 -0.03 25.30
CA GLU A 374 -8.63 -1.11 24.34
C GLU A 374 -8.38 -2.50 24.92
N LEU A 375 -7.31 -2.67 25.71
CA LEU A 375 -7.00 -3.95 26.34
C LEU A 375 -7.92 -4.28 27.52
N ASN A 376 -8.42 -3.28 28.23
CA ASN A 376 -9.40 -3.50 29.30
C ASN A 376 -10.78 -3.88 28.74
N GLY A 377 -11.14 -3.31 27.58
CA GLY A 377 -12.44 -3.51 26.96
C GLY A 377 -13.59 -2.95 27.80
N ILE A 378 -14.81 -3.36 27.46
CA ILE A 378 -16.04 -3.02 28.18
C ILE A 378 -16.82 -4.29 28.52
N ARG A 379 -17.30 -4.39 29.75
CA ARG A 379 -18.17 -5.50 30.16
C ARG A 379 -19.57 -5.30 29.56
N VAL A 380 -20.07 -6.34 28.90
CA VAL A 380 -21.39 -6.35 28.29
C VAL A 380 -22.24 -7.47 28.91
N ASP A 381 -23.52 -7.16 29.19
CA ASP A 381 -24.50 -8.15 29.62
C ASP A 381 -25.11 -8.85 28.39
N VAL A 382 -24.56 -10.02 28.06
CA VAL A 382 -24.97 -10.81 26.90
C VAL A 382 -26.42 -11.26 27.01
N SER A 383 -26.89 -11.63 28.20
CA SER A 383 -28.26 -12.09 28.40
C SER A 383 -29.27 -10.97 28.18
N LYS A 384 -28.97 -9.76 28.65
CA LYS A 384 -29.79 -8.58 28.38
C LYS A 384 -29.82 -8.25 26.88
N LEU A 385 -28.68 -8.31 26.20
CA LEU A 385 -28.64 -8.07 24.75
C LEU A 385 -29.44 -9.12 23.96
N GLN A 386 -29.38 -10.39 24.35
CA GLN A 386 -30.21 -11.45 23.76
C GLN A 386 -31.70 -11.20 23.97
N GLY A 387 -32.09 -10.72 25.16
CA GLY A 387 -33.48 -10.32 25.42
C GLY A 387 -33.94 -9.16 24.53
N ILE A 388 -33.10 -8.14 24.34
CA ILE A 388 -33.38 -7.02 23.44
C ILE A 388 -33.49 -7.52 21.99
N GLN A 389 -32.60 -8.42 21.56
CA GLN A 389 -32.66 -9.01 20.22
C GLN A 389 -34.00 -9.70 19.97
N GLN A 390 -34.44 -10.57 20.89
CA GLN A 390 -35.73 -11.27 20.77
C GLN A 390 -36.91 -10.30 20.71
N GLN A 391 -36.88 -9.23 21.51
CA GLN A 391 -37.91 -8.19 21.46
C GLN A 391 -37.95 -7.51 20.09
N LEU A 392 -36.80 -7.09 19.56
CA LEU A 392 -36.72 -6.42 18.26
C LEU A 392 -37.13 -7.36 17.11
N GLU A 393 -36.81 -8.65 17.18
CA GLU A 393 -37.25 -9.66 16.22
C GLU A 393 -38.78 -9.81 16.24
N SER A 394 -39.39 -9.85 17.42
CA SER A 394 -40.86 -9.89 17.56
C SER A 394 -41.54 -8.62 17.03
N GLU A 395 -40.98 -7.44 17.32
CA GLU A 395 -41.51 -6.16 16.81
C GLU A 395 -41.40 -6.10 15.28
N LEU A 396 -40.29 -6.60 14.72
CA LEU A 396 -40.07 -6.65 13.28
C LEU A 396 -41.05 -7.61 12.59
N GLU A 397 -41.34 -8.77 13.19
CA GLU A 397 -42.35 -9.70 12.67
C GLU A 397 -43.75 -9.09 12.71
N GLU A 398 -44.11 -8.38 13.78
CA GLU A 398 -45.39 -7.66 13.88
C GLU A 398 -45.52 -6.59 12.78
N ILE A 399 -44.49 -5.76 12.59
CA ILE A 399 -44.46 -4.75 11.54
C ILE A 399 -44.56 -5.40 10.16
N HIS A 400 -43.83 -6.48 9.92
CA HIS A 400 -43.88 -7.20 8.66
C HIS A 400 -45.30 -7.72 8.37
N ASN A 401 -45.93 -8.38 9.34
CA ASN A 401 -47.31 -8.88 9.19
C ASN A 401 -48.31 -7.76 8.91
N ARG A 402 -48.15 -6.59 9.54
CA ARG A 402 -48.96 -5.40 9.26
C ARG A 402 -48.74 -4.87 7.84
N LEU A 403 -47.52 -4.92 7.32
CA LEU A 403 -47.20 -4.51 5.95
C LEU A 403 -47.82 -5.46 4.92
N LEU A 404 -47.84 -6.78 5.17
CA LEU A 404 -48.38 -7.76 4.22
C LEU A 404 -49.88 -7.58 3.94
N ILE A 405 -50.63 -7.02 4.91
CA ILE A 405 -52.06 -6.74 4.77
C ILE A 405 -52.35 -5.29 4.34
N ASN A 406 -51.31 -4.46 4.16
CA ASN A 406 -51.48 -3.07 3.75
C ASN A 406 -51.97 -3.00 2.28
N PRO A 407 -53.03 -2.23 1.97
CA PRO A 407 -53.58 -2.15 0.61
C PRO A 407 -52.57 -1.72 -0.47
N ASP A 408 -51.65 -0.80 -0.14
CA ASP A 408 -50.66 -0.27 -1.08
C ASP A 408 -49.61 -1.34 -1.41
N VAL A 409 -49.22 -2.12 -0.40
CA VAL A 409 -48.31 -3.29 -0.56
C VAL A 409 -48.96 -4.36 -1.42
N ILE A 410 -50.24 -4.68 -1.18
CA ILE A 410 -51.00 -5.65 -1.99
C ILE A 410 -51.10 -5.17 -3.45
N GLY A 411 -51.39 -3.89 -3.66
CA GLY A 411 -51.47 -3.31 -5.00
C GLY A 411 -50.11 -3.32 -5.71
N ALA A 412 -49.02 -3.04 -4.99
CA ALA A 412 -47.67 -3.12 -5.52
C ALA A 412 -47.28 -4.55 -5.89
N ALA A 413 -47.62 -5.55 -5.06
CA ALA A 413 -47.38 -6.96 -5.32
C ALA A 413 -48.05 -7.39 -6.63
N LYS A 414 -49.32 -7.00 -6.81
CA LYS A 414 -50.08 -7.23 -8.05
C LYS A 414 -49.43 -6.57 -9.26
N LYS A 415 -48.92 -5.34 -9.13
CA LYS A 415 -48.23 -4.62 -10.21
C LYS A 415 -46.88 -5.27 -10.58
N LEU A 416 -46.20 -5.84 -9.59
CA LEU A 416 -44.91 -6.53 -9.75
C LEU A 416 -45.07 -7.99 -10.18
N GLY A 417 -46.27 -8.56 -10.12
CA GLY A 417 -46.53 -9.96 -10.46
C GLY A 417 -46.00 -10.94 -9.41
N VAL A 418 -45.98 -10.53 -8.14
CA VAL A 418 -45.53 -11.33 -6.99
C VAL A 418 -46.61 -11.38 -5.91
N GLU A 419 -46.49 -12.29 -4.95
CA GLU A 419 -47.34 -12.30 -3.76
C GLU A 419 -46.88 -11.23 -2.75
N PRO A 420 -47.75 -10.67 -1.89
CA PRO A 420 -47.35 -9.66 -0.91
C PRO A 420 -46.19 -10.09 0.00
N LYS A 421 -46.15 -11.38 0.37
CA LYS A 421 -45.07 -11.98 1.18
C LYS A 421 -43.70 -12.01 0.49
N ASP A 422 -43.67 -11.90 -0.84
CA ASP A 422 -42.45 -11.95 -1.64
C ASP A 422 -41.93 -10.54 -1.99
N ILE A 423 -42.59 -9.48 -1.50
CA ILE A 423 -42.07 -8.11 -1.57
C ILE A 423 -40.82 -7.98 -0.69
N ASN A 424 -39.74 -7.51 -1.30
CA ASN A 424 -38.50 -7.16 -0.63
C ASN A 424 -38.54 -5.69 -0.18
N PHE A 425 -38.85 -5.47 1.10
CA PHE A 425 -38.85 -4.14 1.72
C PHE A 425 -37.47 -3.49 1.84
N ASN A 426 -36.38 -4.21 1.53
CA ASN A 426 -35.04 -3.61 1.41
C ASN A 426 -34.74 -3.12 -0.03
N SER A 427 -35.66 -3.31 -0.98
CA SER A 427 -35.49 -2.86 -2.36
C SER A 427 -36.13 -1.48 -2.56
N SER A 428 -35.30 -0.44 -2.71
CA SER A 428 -35.78 0.92 -3.05
C SER A 428 -36.68 0.94 -4.29
N LYS A 429 -36.42 0.06 -5.26
CA LYS A 429 -37.27 -0.07 -6.45
C LYS A 429 -38.67 -0.59 -6.11
N GLN A 430 -38.77 -1.62 -5.27
CA GLN A 430 -40.08 -2.17 -4.90
C GLN A 430 -40.84 -1.24 -3.94
N ILE A 431 -40.14 -0.57 -3.02
CA ILE A 431 -40.72 0.51 -2.21
C ILE A 431 -41.26 1.63 -3.09
N GLY A 432 -40.52 2.06 -4.12
CA GLY A 432 -40.99 3.06 -5.07
C GLY A 432 -42.31 2.67 -5.76
N VAL A 433 -42.51 1.38 -6.05
CA VAL A 433 -43.78 0.88 -6.61
C VAL A 433 -44.92 0.95 -5.60
N ILE A 434 -44.66 0.66 -4.32
CA ILE A 434 -45.66 0.85 -3.24
C ILE A 434 -46.10 2.30 -3.18
N PHE A 435 -45.16 3.23 -3.30
CA PHE A 435 -45.42 4.66 -3.19
C PHE A 435 -46.24 5.17 -4.37
N GLU A 436 -45.92 4.71 -5.58
CA GLU A 436 -46.66 5.00 -6.79
C GLU A 436 -48.10 4.46 -6.71
N VAL A 437 -48.29 3.24 -6.18
CA VAL A 437 -49.62 2.62 -6.02
C VAL A 437 -50.46 3.36 -4.97
N GLY A 438 -49.88 3.73 -3.84
CA GLY A 438 -50.58 4.48 -2.79
C GLY A 438 -50.80 5.96 -3.12
N GLY A 439 -50.21 6.47 -4.20
CA GLY A 439 -50.38 7.86 -4.64
C GLY A 439 -49.70 8.89 -3.73
N TYR A 440 -48.63 8.48 -3.04
CA TYR A 440 -47.89 9.36 -2.13
C TYR A 440 -47.09 10.42 -2.91
N PRO A 441 -46.94 11.65 -2.38
CA PRO A 441 -46.18 12.69 -3.06
C PRO A 441 -44.69 12.36 -3.15
N ILE A 442 -44.08 12.69 -4.29
CA ILE A 442 -42.64 12.51 -4.51
C ILE A 442 -41.92 13.67 -3.81
N VAL A 443 -41.28 13.39 -2.68
CA VAL A 443 -40.51 14.39 -1.90
C VAL A 443 -39.14 14.63 -2.52
N GLU A 444 -38.47 13.56 -2.95
CA GLU A 444 -37.11 13.60 -3.50
C GLU A 444 -36.90 12.44 -4.49
N THR A 445 -35.99 12.63 -5.46
CA THR A 445 -35.58 11.61 -6.44
C THR A 445 -34.07 11.42 -6.46
N THR A 446 -33.62 10.20 -6.73
CA THR A 446 -32.20 9.88 -6.95
C THR A 446 -31.67 10.53 -8.24
N PRO A 447 -30.33 10.60 -8.45
CA PRO A 447 -29.75 11.07 -9.72
C PRO A 447 -30.20 10.26 -10.96
N THR A 448 -30.62 9.02 -10.76
CA THR A 448 -31.16 8.14 -11.80
C THR A 448 -32.67 8.34 -12.04
N GLY A 449 -33.31 9.28 -11.34
CA GLY A 449 -34.73 9.61 -11.46
C GLY A 449 -35.69 8.69 -10.72
N ALA A 450 -35.20 7.75 -9.89
CA ALA A 450 -36.05 6.91 -9.05
C ALA A 450 -36.53 7.67 -7.82
N ILE A 451 -37.69 7.30 -7.26
CA ILE A 451 -38.18 7.86 -5.99
C ILE A 451 -37.16 7.54 -4.89
N ALA A 452 -36.75 8.55 -4.13
CA ALA A 452 -35.84 8.36 -3.00
C ALA A 452 -36.58 7.68 -1.84
N THR A 453 -35.99 6.61 -1.29
CA THR A 453 -36.58 5.82 -0.18
C THR A 453 -35.70 5.82 1.06
N GLY A 454 -34.93 6.90 1.27
CA GLY A 454 -34.11 7.07 2.46
C GLY A 454 -34.98 7.34 3.70
N THR A 455 -34.48 7.03 4.89
CA THR A 455 -35.23 7.16 6.15
C THR A 455 -35.90 8.53 6.33
N GLN A 456 -35.19 9.61 6.01
CA GLN A 456 -35.69 10.97 6.15
C GLN A 456 -36.86 11.26 5.19
N VAL A 457 -36.82 10.70 3.96
CA VAL A 457 -37.91 10.83 2.98
C VAL A 457 -39.15 10.05 3.44
N LEU A 458 -38.96 8.81 3.90
CA LEU A 458 -40.06 7.96 4.38
C LEU A 458 -40.75 8.54 5.64
N GLN A 459 -40.02 9.23 6.51
CA GLN A 459 -40.57 9.87 7.72
C GLN A 459 -41.36 11.16 7.45
N THR A 460 -41.17 11.77 6.28
CA THR A 460 -41.84 13.04 5.92
C THR A 460 -43.26 12.81 5.38
N LEU A 461 -43.57 11.57 5.00
CA LEU A 461 -44.84 11.12 4.43
C LEU A 461 -45.69 10.46 5.51
#